data_AF-A0A136KMC0-F1
#
_entry.id   AF-A0A136KMC0-F1
#
_cell.length_a   1.000
_cell.length_b   1.000
_cell.length_c   1.000
_cell.angle_alpha   90.00
_cell.angle_beta   90.00
_cell.angle_gamma   90.00
#
_symmetry.space_group_name_H-M   'P 1'
#
loop_
_entity.id
_entity.type
_entity.pdbx_description
1 polymer ?
#
loop_
_entity_poly.entity_id
_entity_poly.type
_entity_poly.pdbx_seq_one_letter_code
_entity_poly.pdbx_strand_id
1 'polypeptide(L)'
;MIISRRSITNSWFYSEPHPILRLLTIYVNGDMLVIIPLLLCIGLLGFISVEFMAMVYAIFFAMRHFGEMIYWFSHQFWEKKYRPDDFGFVNLSNDAVYILYQLMSLAATIFWIAIVLLLLRIF
;
A
#
# COMPACT_ATOMS: atom_id res chain seq x y z
N MET A 1 -11.45 -32.95 4.23
CA MET A 1 -10.62 -32.75 5.44
C MET A 1 -11.53 -32.21 6.54
N ILE A 2 -11.83 -33.01 7.57
CA ILE A 2 -12.72 -32.61 8.67
C ILE A 2 -11.86 -31.83 9.67
N ILE A 3 -12.04 -30.52 9.73
CA ILE A 3 -11.30 -29.66 10.67
C ILE A 3 -12.02 -29.73 12.03
N SER A 4 -11.34 -30.32 13.01
CA SER A 4 -11.77 -30.34 14.41
C SER A 4 -11.73 -28.92 14.99
N ARG A 5 -12.83 -28.44 15.60
CA ARG A 5 -12.93 -27.09 16.19
C ARG A 5 -11.87 -26.77 17.26
N ARG A 6 -11.14 -27.77 17.76
CA ARG A 6 -10.08 -27.61 18.78
C ARG A 6 -8.70 -27.24 18.21
N SER A 7 -8.50 -27.23 16.89
CA SER A 7 -7.20 -26.88 16.28
C SER A 7 -7.15 -25.47 15.68
N ILE A 8 -8.19 -24.66 15.87
CA ILE A 8 -8.24 -23.29 15.36
C ILE A 8 -7.51 -22.38 16.34
N THR A 9 -6.23 -22.12 16.08
CA THR A 9 -5.43 -21.10 16.78
C THR A 9 -5.49 -19.79 16.00
N ASN A 10 -5.20 -18.65 16.65
CA ASN A 10 -5.01 -17.38 15.91
C ASN A 10 -3.96 -17.56 14.80
N SER A 11 -2.91 -18.34 15.06
CA SER A 11 -1.90 -18.67 14.05
C SER A 11 -2.45 -19.46 12.86
N TRP A 12 -3.47 -20.30 13.02
CA TRP A 12 -4.09 -21.05 11.92
C TRP A 12 -4.74 -20.12 10.88
N PHE A 13 -5.44 -19.07 11.37
CA PHE A 13 -6.05 -18.04 10.51
C PHE A 13 -5.04 -17.27 9.66
N TYR A 14 -3.80 -17.09 10.15
CA TYR A 14 -2.73 -16.41 9.43
C TYR A 14 -1.80 -17.34 8.64
N SER A 15 -1.80 -18.65 8.91
CA SER A 15 -0.87 -19.62 8.28
C SER A 15 -1.50 -20.40 7.13
N GLU A 16 -2.81 -20.64 7.16
CA GLU A 16 -3.54 -21.36 6.10
C GLU A 16 -4.75 -20.58 5.56
N PRO A 17 -4.59 -19.31 5.11
CA PRO A 17 -5.70 -18.59 4.51
C PRO A 17 -6.13 -19.28 3.21
N HIS A 18 -7.45 -19.37 3.01
CA HIS A 18 -8.07 -19.91 1.80
C HIS A 18 -7.40 -19.33 0.54
N PRO A 19 -7.13 -20.09 -0.53
CA PRO A 19 -6.36 -19.63 -1.69
C PRO A 19 -6.85 -18.31 -2.28
N ILE A 20 -8.16 -18.04 -2.24
CA ILE A 20 -8.78 -16.77 -2.65
C ILE A 20 -8.42 -15.61 -1.70
N LEU A 21 -8.41 -15.84 -0.39
CA LEU A 21 -7.99 -14.82 0.60
C LEU A 21 -6.48 -14.56 0.54
N ARG A 22 -5.71 -15.58 0.14
CA ARG A 22 -4.28 -15.50 -0.15
C ARG A 22 -4.01 -14.72 -1.45
N LEU A 23 -4.84 -14.92 -2.48
CA LEU A 23 -4.82 -14.17 -3.74
C LEU A 23 -5.19 -12.69 -3.53
N LEU A 24 -6.14 -12.43 -2.63
CA LEU A 24 -6.54 -11.06 -2.26
C LEU A 24 -5.56 -10.39 -1.28
N THR A 25 -4.49 -11.08 -0.86
CA THR A 25 -3.44 -10.57 0.06
C THR A 25 -4.00 -9.92 1.33
N ILE A 26 -5.18 -10.34 1.77
CA ILE A 26 -5.97 -9.69 2.83
C ILE A 26 -5.21 -9.61 4.16
N TYR A 27 -4.30 -10.55 4.42
CA TYR A 27 -3.57 -10.65 5.68
C TYR A 27 -2.18 -10.01 5.65
N VAL A 28 -1.65 -9.68 4.46
CA VAL A 28 -0.33 -9.04 4.29
C VAL A 28 -0.50 -7.56 3.92
N ASN A 29 -1.54 -7.25 3.14
CA ASN A 29 -1.92 -5.92 2.68
C ASN A 29 -3.36 -5.65 3.13
N GLY A 30 -3.61 -5.60 4.45
CA GLY A 30 -4.96 -5.40 5.01
C GLY A 30 -5.67 -4.12 4.50
N ASP A 31 -4.91 -3.20 3.94
CA ASP A 31 -5.37 -1.99 3.27
C ASP A 31 -6.01 -2.26 1.89
N MET A 32 -5.62 -3.33 1.18
CA MET A 32 -6.17 -3.66 -0.14
C MET A 32 -7.67 -3.92 -0.15
N LEU A 33 -8.24 -4.40 0.96
CA LEU A 33 -9.70 -4.57 1.11
C LEU A 33 -10.47 -3.26 1.02
N VAL A 34 -9.86 -2.15 1.44
CA VAL A 34 -10.47 -0.82 1.39
C VAL A 34 -10.08 -0.11 0.09
N ILE A 35 -8.84 -0.28 -0.36
CA ILE A 35 -8.32 0.38 -1.55
C ILE A 35 -8.97 -0.15 -2.83
N ILE A 36 -9.12 -1.48 -2.98
CA ILE A 36 -9.65 -2.05 -4.23
C ILE A 36 -11.06 -1.53 -4.54
N PRO A 37 -12.04 -1.57 -3.61
CA PRO A 37 -13.36 -0.99 -3.86
C PRO A 37 -13.29 0.50 -4.22
N LEU A 38 -12.42 1.26 -3.55
CA LEU A 38 -12.23 2.68 -3.86
C LEU A 38 -11.66 2.89 -5.27
N LEU A 39 -10.66 2.11 -5.68
CA LEU A 39 -10.08 2.18 -7.03
C LEU A 39 -11.10 1.75 -8.10
N LEU A 40 -11.97 0.79 -7.80
CA LEU A 40 -13.08 0.44 -8.70
C LEU A 40 -14.04 1.63 -8.86
N CYS A 41 -14.44 2.29 -7.77
CA CYS A 41 -15.26 3.50 -7.83
C CYS A 41 -14.59 4.61 -8.64
N ILE A 42 -13.28 4.82 -8.46
CA ILE A 42 -12.51 5.77 -9.27
C ILE A 42 -12.56 5.35 -10.74
N GLY A 43 -12.31 4.07 -11.06
CA GLY A 43 -12.36 3.55 -12.43
C GLY A 43 -13.72 3.76 -13.11
N LEU A 44 -14.82 3.66 -12.37
CA LEU A 44 -16.17 3.95 -12.90
C LEU A 44 -16.34 5.41 -13.34
N LEU A 45 -15.58 6.35 -12.79
CA LEU A 45 -15.59 7.75 -13.26
C LEU A 45 -15.10 7.87 -14.70
N GLY A 46 -14.31 6.91 -15.19
CA GLY A 46 -13.82 6.86 -16.56
C GLY A 46 -14.94 6.76 -17.61
N PHE A 47 -16.12 6.26 -17.23
CA PHE A 47 -17.30 6.28 -18.10
C PHE A 47 -17.91 7.68 -18.27
N ILE A 48 -17.61 8.62 -17.37
CA ILE A 48 -18.08 10.00 -17.42
C ILE A 48 -17.01 10.91 -18.06
N SER A 49 -15.78 10.87 -17.54
CA SER A 49 -14.64 11.61 -18.08
C SER A 49 -13.34 10.93 -17.66
N VAL A 50 -12.50 10.63 -18.65
CA VAL A 50 -11.18 10.02 -18.44
C VAL A 50 -10.25 11.00 -17.71
N GLU A 51 -10.34 12.29 -18.00
CA GLU A 51 -9.58 13.34 -17.35
C GLU A 51 -9.94 13.46 -15.86
N PHE A 52 -11.23 13.44 -15.55
CA PHE A 52 -11.70 13.48 -14.16
C PHE A 52 -11.30 12.22 -13.38
N MET A 53 -11.45 11.05 -14.00
CA MET A 53 -10.97 9.78 -13.44
C MET A 53 -9.46 9.84 -13.13
N ALA A 54 -8.65 10.25 -14.10
CA ALA A 54 -7.20 10.35 -13.95
C ALA A 54 -6.80 11.35 -12.86
N MET A 55 -7.50 12.48 -12.75
CA MET A 55 -7.25 13.48 -11.73
C MET A 55 -7.55 12.95 -10.32
N VAL A 56 -8.71 12.32 -10.12
CA VAL A 56 -9.06 11.71 -8.83
C VAL A 56 -8.08 10.59 -8.46
N TYR A 57 -7.71 9.75 -9.44
CA TYR A 57 -6.71 8.70 -9.26
C TYR A 57 -5.36 9.27 -8.81
N ALA A 58 -4.85 10.29 -9.52
CA ALA A 58 -3.57 10.91 -9.22
C ALA A 58 -3.56 11.59 -7.83
N ILE A 59 -4.64 12.29 -7.46
CA ILE A 59 -4.79 12.89 -6.13
C ILE A 59 -4.77 11.80 -5.04
N PHE A 60 -5.53 10.73 -5.23
CA PHE A 60 -5.57 9.62 -4.29
C PHE A 60 -4.18 9.03 -4.04
N PHE A 61 -3.43 8.70 -5.11
CA PHE A 61 -2.10 8.13 -4.96
C PHE A 61 -1.07 9.13 -4.41
N ALA A 62 -1.17 10.42 -4.75
CA ALA A 62 -0.33 11.46 -4.14
C ALA A 62 -0.53 11.50 -2.62
N MET A 63 -1.79 11.54 -2.15
CA MET A 63 -2.10 11.56 -0.72
C MET A 63 -1.67 10.28 -0.01
N ARG A 64 -1.89 9.13 -0.66
CA ARG A 64 -1.51 7.82 -0.12
C ARG A 64 0.01 7.75 0.11
N HIS A 65 0.80 8.02 -0.91
CA HIS A 65 2.25 7.95 -0.79
C HIS A 65 2.82 9.01 0.15
N PHE A 66 2.17 10.18 0.24
CA PHE A 66 2.53 11.18 1.23
C PHE A 66 2.31 10.66 2.66
N GLY A 67 1.18 9.98 2.90
CA GLY A 67 0.91 9.30 4.17
C GLY A 67 1.92 8.19 4.47
N GLU A 68 2.27 7.36 3.48
CA GLU A 68 3.31 6.33 3.62
C GLU A 68 4.69 6.93 3.93
N MET A 69 5.06 8.04 3.29
CA MET A 69 6.30 8.75 3.58
C MET A 69 6.35 9.19 5.05
N ILE A 70 5.26 9.79 5.56
CA ILE A 70 5.16 10.18 6.98
C ILE A 70 5.20 8.96 7.90
N TYR A 71 4.51 7.88 7.54
CA TYR A 71 4.51 6.63 8.28
C TYR A 71 5.93 6.05 8.41
N TRP A 72 6.67 5.97 7.31
CA TRP A 72 8.03 5.44 7.29
C TRP A 72 9.02 6.36 7.99
N PHE A 73 8.88 7.68 7.82
CA PHE A 73 9.64 8.67 8.57
C PHE A 73 9.42 8.50 10.08
N SER A 74 8.18 8.32 10.53
CA SER A 74 7.86 8.12 11.96
C SER A 74 8.48 6.84 12.51
N HIS A 75 8.47 5.75 11.71
CA HIS A 75 9.06 4.47 12.11
C HIS A 75 10.58 4.52 12.30
N GLN A 76 11.28 5.51 11.72
CA GLN A 76 12.71 5.69 11.95
C GLN A 76 13.04 6.05 13.40
N PHE A 77 12.12 6.72 14.09
CA PHE A 77 12.30 7.22 15.46
C PHE A 77 11.66 6.32 16.54
N TRP A 78 10.96 5.26 16.16
CA TRP A 78 10.31 4.33 17.09
C TRP A 78 11.16 3.08 17.37
N GLU A 79 10.73 2.26 18.34
CA GLU A 79 11.34 0.94 18.58
C GLU A 79 11.10 0.03 17.36
N LYS A 80 12.18 -0.29 16.65
CA LYS A 80 12.20 -1.03 15.37
C LYS A 80 11.96 -2.54 15.58
N LYS A 81 10.78 -2.91 16.08
CA LYS A 81 10.41 -4.29 16.42
C LYS A 81 10.16 -5.19 15.20
N TYR A 82 9.93 -4.61 14.02
CA TYR A 82 9.52 -5.33 12.81
C TYR A 82 10.33 -4.88 11.59
N ARG A 83 11.09 -5.79 10.94
CA ARG A 83 11.79 -5.52 9.68
C ARG A 83 10.78 -5.59 8.52
N PRO A 84 10.61 -4.52 7.72
CA PRO A 84 9.81 -4.56 6.49
C PRO A 84 10.38 -5.57 5.49
N ASP A 85 9.61 -5.91 4.45
CA ASP A 85 10.13 -6.70 3.33
C ASP A 85 11.34 -5.98 2.72
N ASP A 86 12.48 -6.64 2.70
CA ASP A 86 13.75 -6.01 2.33
C ASP A 86 14.09 -6.20 0.85
N PHE A 87 13.14 -6.68 0.03
CA PHE A 87 13.34 -6.92 -1.40
C PHE A 87 14.54 -7.85 -1.70
N GLY A 88 14.93 -8.70 -0.74
CA GLY A 88 16.09 -9.57 -0.84
C GLY A 88 17.42 -8.91 -0.41
N PHE A 89 17.40 -7.67 0.09
CA PHE A 89 18.59 -6.99 0.63
C PHE A 89 18.93 -7.45 2.05
N VAL A 90 19.33 -8.71 2.18
CA VAL A 90 19.67 -9.35 3.46
C VAL A 90 20.80 -8.66 4.24
N ASN A 91 21.71 -7.97 3.56
CA ASN A 91 22.85 -7.29 4.19
C ASN A 91 22.55 -5.85 4.65
N LEU A 92 21.38 -5.30 4.34
CA LEU A 92 21.01 -3.96 4.82
C LEU A 92 20.56 -4.01 6.28
N SER A 93 20.94 -2.99 7.03
CA SER A 93 20.38 -2.74 8.37
C SER A 93 18.91 -2.37 8.24
N ASN A 94 18.10 -2.64 9.27
CA ASN A 94 16.69 -2.29 9.28
C ASN A 94 16.48 -0.78 9.04
N ASP A 95 17.37 0.04 9.59
CA ASP A 95 17.39 1.51 9.40
C ASP A 95 17.47 1.90 7.92
N ALA A 96 18.35 1.25 7.17
CA ALA A 96 18.49 1.49 5.75
C ALA A 96 17.24 1.07 4.97
N VAL A 97 16.59 -0.03 5.38
CA VAL A 97 15.33 -0.48 4.77
C VAL A 97 14.20 0.55 5.02
N TYR A 98 14.04 1.08 6.23
CA TYR A 98 13.04 2.12 6.48
C TYR A 98 13.30 3.41 5.68
N ILE A 99 14.56 3.82 5.54
CA ILE A 99 14.93 4.97 4.70
C ILE A 99 14.58 4.69 3.24
N LEU A 100 14.83 3.48 2.74
CA LEU A 100 14.49 3.09 1.37
C LEU A 100 12.98 3.24 1.12
N TYR A 101 12.14 2.71 2.02
CA TYR A 101 10.69 2.85 1.93
C TYR A 101 10.24 4.32 1.96
N GLN A 102 10.82 5.14 2.85
CA GLN A 102 10.53 6.58 2.89
C GLN A 102 10.88 7.26 1.56
N LEU A 103 12.06 6.96 0.99
CA LEU A 103 12.51 7.53 -0.28
C LEU A 103 11.63 7.11 -1.46
N MET A 104 11.20 5.84 -1.50
CA MET A 104 10.27 5.34 -2.50
C MET A 104 8.92 6.06 -2.41
N SER A 105 8.37 6.20 -1.20
CA SER A 105 7.11 6.92 -0.99
C SER A 105 7.25 8.41 -1.31
N LEU A 106 8.39 9.05 -1.02
CA LEU A 106 8.66 10.43 -1.43
C LEU A 106 8.69 10.57 -2.96
N ALA A 107 9.43 9.70 -3.65
CA ALA A 107 9.52 9.72 -5.11
C ALA A 107 8.14 9.51 -5.77
N ALA A 108 7.36 8.56 -5.27
CA ALA A 108 6.00 8.33 -5.73
C ALA A 108 5.08 9.53 -5.46
N THR A 109 5.20 10.17 -4.30
CA THR A 109 4.44 11.39 -3.96
C THR A 109 4.71 12.50 -4.96
N ILE A 110 6.00 12.78 -5.24
CA ILE A 110 6.41 13.82 -6.20
C ILE A 110 5.89 13.49 -7.59
N PHE A 111 6.02 12.23 -8.02
CA PHE A 111 5.52 11.77 -9.31
C PHE A 111 4.01 12.04 -9.46
N TRP A 112 3.21 11.64 -8.47
CA TRP A 112 1.76 11.84 -8.53
C TRP A 112 1.34 13.29 -8.43
N ILE A 113 2.02 14.11 -7.63
CA ILE A 113 1.80 15.57 -7.60
C ILE A 113 2.10 16.17 -8.99
N ALA A 114 3.19 15.76 -9.65
CA ALA A 114 3.51 16.23 -10.99
C ALA A 114 2.42 15.85 -12.00
N ILE A 115 1.85 14.64 -11.92
CA ILE A 115 0.70 14.23 -12.73
C ILE A 115 -0.53 15.11 -12.45
N VAL A 116 -0.84 15.41 -11.19
CA VAL A 116 -1.95 16.31 -10.84
C VAL A 116 -1.75 17.69 -11.47
N LEU A 117 -0.55 18.26 -11.33
CA LEU A 117 -0.22 19.56 -11.91
C LEU A 117 -0.31 19.58 -13.43
N LEU A 118 0.13 18.50 -14.09
CA LEU A 118 0.02 18.32 -15.53
C LEU A 118 -1.45 18.24 -15.98
N LEU A 119 -2.28 17.48 -15.27
CA LEU A 119 -3.72 17.38 -15.57
C LEU A 119 -4.46 18.70 -15.37
N LEU A 120 -4.03 19.51 -14.40
CA LEU A 120 -4.53 20.87 -14.18
C LEU A 120 -3.98 21.89 -15.19
N ARG A 121 -3.04 21.51 -16.06
CA ARG A 121 -2.39 22.38 -17.05
C ARG A 121 -1.73 23.61 -16.42
N ILE A 122 -1.11 23.42 -15.26
CA ILE A 122 -0.42 24.49 -14.52
C ILE A 122 0.99 24.78 -15.12
N PHE A 123 1.37 24.06 -16.18
CA PHE A 123 2.64 24.21 -16.90
C PHE A 123 2.44 24.08 -18.40
#